data_AF-A0A183TPJ2-F1
#
_entry.id   AF-A0A183TPJ2-F1
#
_cell.length_a   1.000
_cell.length_b   1.000
_cell.length_c   1.000
_cell.angle_alpha   90.00
_cell.angle_beta   90.00
_cell.angle_gamma   90.00
#
_symmetry.space_group_name_H-M   'P 1'
#
loop_
_entity.id
_entity.type
_entity.pdbx_description
1 polymer ?
#
loop_
_entity_poly.entity_id
_entity_poly.type
_entity_poly.pdbx_seq_one_letter_code
_entity_poly.pdbx_strand_id
1 'polypeptide(L)' 'LTNCLQRYGRSLDLMSILTRVNHEVAYEFESMASNPEYSGKKQVSSIVSTLTKDVFFPPKKNPARP' A
#
# COMPACT_ATOMS: atom_id res chain seq x y z
N LEU A 1 2.38 3.72 -0.31
CA LEU A 1 1.73 2.91 -1.38
C LEU A 1 2.73 2.42 -2.43
N THR A 2 3.36 3.31 -3.22
CA THR A 2 4.27 2.91 -4.32
C THR A 2 5.41 2.01 -3.86
N ASN A 3 6.02 2.30 -2.70
CA ASN A 3 7.06 1.46 -2.10
C ASN A 3 6.59 0.01 -1.88
N CYS A 4 5.45 -0.18 -1.21
CA CYS A 4 4.85 -1.49 -1.00
C CYS A 4 4.48 -2.19 -2.32
N LEU A 5 3.93 -1.48 -3.31
CA LEU A 5 3.60 -2.08 -4.61
C LEU A 5 4.83 -2.55 -5.38
N GLN A 6 5.92 -1.78 -5.37
CA GLN A 6 7.17 -2.17 -6.02
C GLN A 6 7.80 -3.40 -5.36
N ARG A 7 7.77 -3.45 -4.03
CA ARG A 7 8.34 -4.56 -3.25
C ARG A 7 7.51 -5.84 -3.31
N TYR A 8 6.19 -5.71 -3.23
CA TYR A 8 5.30 -6.85 -2.97
C TYR A 8 4.27 -7.12 -4.06
N GLY A 9 4.12 -6.25 -5.06
CA GLY A 9 3.06 -6.35 -6.08
C GLY A 9 3.06 -7.65 -6.88
N ARG A 10 4.21 -8.35 -6.96
CA ARG A 10 4.36 -9.62 -7.66
C ARG A 10 4.25 -10.85 -6.76
N SER A 11 4.20 -10.68 -5.44
CA SER A 11 4.31 -11.76 -4.47
C SER A 11 3.15 -11.84 -3.47
N LEU A 12 2.39 -10.77 -3.29
CA LEU A 12 1.27 -10.70 -2.35
C LEU A 12 -0.02 -10.26 -3.04
N ASP A 13 -1.16 -10.58 -2.43
CA ASP A 13 -2.46 -10.04 -2.82
C ASP A 13 -2.60 -8.56 -2.44
N LEU A 14 -3.51 -7.86 -3.11
CA LEU A 14 -3.75 -6.43 -2.91
C LEU A 14 -4.07 -6.06 -1.45
N MET A 15 -4.87 -6.86 -0.74
CA MET A 15 -5.26 -6.53 0.63
C MET A 15 -4.05 -6.64 1.57
N SER A 16 -3.23 -7.69 1.42
CA SER A 16 -1.96 -7.82 2.15
C SER A 16 -0.98 -6.69 1.88
N ILE A 17 -0.95 -6.15 0.65
CA ILE A 17 -0.12 -4.99 0.30
C ILE A 17 -0.67 -3.74 1.00
N LEU A 18 -1.97 -3.51 0.95
CA LEU A 18 -2.60 -2.36 1.57
C LEU A 18 -2.49 -2.38 3.10
N THR A 19 -2.52 -3.55 3.74
CA THR A 19 -2.20 -3.69 5.17
C THR A 19 -0.79 -3.20 5.50
N ARG A 20 0.21 -3.53 4.67
CA ARG A 20 1.60 -3.06 4.86
C ARG A 20 1.73 -1.56 4.63
N VAL A 21 1.00 -1.01 3.66
CA VAL A 21 0.90 0.45 3.47
C VAL A 21 0.35 1.09 4.74
N ASN A 22 -0.68 0.51 5.35
CA ASN A 22 -1.27 1.06 6.56
C ASN A 22 -0.29 1.04 7.74
N HIS A 23 0.49 -0.04 7.89
CA HIS A 23 1.56 -0.12 8.87
C HIS A 23 2.64 0.95 8.62
N GLU A 24 3.17 1.05 7.39
CA GLU A 24 4.17 2.06 7.05
C GLU A 24 3.65 3.47 7.39
N VAL A 25 2.43 3.82 6.98
CA VAL A 25 1.82 5.13 7.25
C VAL A 25 1.66 5.42 8.74
N ALA A 26 1.20 4.43 9.52
CA ALA A 26 0.93 4.61 10.95
C ALA A 26 2.19 4.77 11.80
N TYR A 27 3.26 4.06 11.47
CA TYR A 27 4.46 3.99 12.31
C TYR A 27 5.60 4.87 11.79
N GLU A 28 5.79 4.94 10.47
CA GLU A 28 6.97 5.58 9.86
C GLU A 28 6.73 7.05 9.48
N PHE A 29 5.50 7.54 9.54
CA PHE A 29 5.17 8.91 9.13
C PHE A 29 4.50 9.71 10.24
N GLU A 30 4.74 11.01 10.20
CA GLU A 30 4.04 12.02 10.99
C GLU A 30 3.89 13.30 10.17
N SER A 31 2.94 14.15 10.56
CA SER A 31 2.73 15.43 9.92
C SER A 31 3.93 16.35 10.14
N MET A 32 4.29 17.09 9.10
CA MET A 32 5.24 18.19 9.19
C MET A 32 4.51 19.45 8.76
N ALA A 33 4.13 20.27 9.73
CA ALA A 33 3.33 21.49 9.51
C ALA A 33 4.10 22.72 9.97
N SER A 34 3.86 23.86 9.30
CA SER A 34 4.45 25.15 9.69
C SER A 34 3.93 25.65 11.03
N ASN A 35 2.66 25.35 11.35
CA ASN A 35 2.12 25.55 12.70
C ASN A 35 2.55 24.37 13.59
N PRO A 36 3.30 24.62 14.68
CA PRO A 36 3.76 23.58 15.60
C PRO A 36 2.64 22.73 16.20
N GLU A 37 1.43 23.29 16.39
CA GLU A 37 0.29 22.55 16.96
C GLU A 37 -0.16 21.38 16.08
N TYR A 38 0.08 21.48 14.77
CA TYR A 38 -0.31 20.48 13.77
C TYR A 38 0.86 19.63 13.27
N SER A 39 2.08 19.84 13.78
CA SER A 39 3.24 19.01 13.44
C SER A 39 3.37 17.81 14.40
N GLY A 40 4.04 16.75 13.96
CA GLY A 40 4.29 15.53 14.75
C GLY A 40 3.04 14.65 14.98
N LYS A 41 1.95 14.85 14.22
CA LYS A 41 0.73 14.05 14.35
C LYS A 41 0.83 12.79 13.53
N LYS A 42 0.37 11.66 14.08
CA LYS A 42 0.27 10.39 13.35
C LYS A 42 -0.98 10.35 12.48
N GLN A 43 -0.94 9.51 11.46
CA GLN A 43 -2.06 9.26 10.55
C GLN A 43 -2.19 7.77 10.27
N VAL A 44 -3.39 7.32 9.95
CA VAL A 44 -3.67 5.93 9.54
C VAL A 44 -4.58 5.97 8.31
N SER A 45 -4.33 5.08 7.36
CA SER A 45 -5.17 4.96 6.17
C SER A 45 -6.40 4.09 6.44
N SER A 46 -7.52 4.42 5.80
CA SER A 46 -8.73 3.60 5.84
C SER A 46 -8.88 2.85 4.53
N ILE A 47 -9.06 1.53 4.60
CA ILE A 47 -9.21 0.65 3.44
C ILE A 47 -10.53 -0.09 3.59
N VAL A 48 -11.42 0.12 2.63
CA VAL A 48 -12.72 -0.58 2.54
C VAL A 48 -12.74 -1.36 1.23
N SER A 49 -13.11 -2.62 1.29
CA SER A 49 -13.12 -3.53 0.15
C SER A 49 -14.50 -4.14 -0.05
N THR A 50 -14.94 -4.17 -1.30
CA THR A 50 -16.09 -4.95 -1.78
C THR A 50 -15.64 -6.07 -2.72
N LEU A 51 -14.34 -6.38 -2.74
CA LEU A 51 -13.78 -7.48 -3.52
C LEU A 51 -14.35 -8.81 -3.01
N THR A 52 -14.72 -9.67 -3.95
CA THR A 52 -15.20 -11.02 -3.67
C THR A 52 -14.16 -12.10 -3.96
N LYS A 53 -12.97 -11.69 -4.41
CA LYS A 53 -11.83 -12.53 -4.74
C LYS A 53 -10.53 -11.80 -4.44
N ASP A 54 -9.48 -12.56 -4.19
CA ASP A 54 -8.12 -12.04 -4.02
C ASP A 54 -7.59 -11.47 -5.33
N VAL A 55 -6.94 -10.31 -5.25
CA VAL A 55 -6.39 -9.60 -6.41
C VAL A 55 -4.87 -9.69 -6.39
N PHE A 56 -4.30 -10.27 -7.45
CA PHE A 56 -2.85 -10.38 -7.66
C PHE A 56 -2.44 -9.64 -8.93
N PHE A 57 -1.19 -9.18 -8.98
CA PHE A 57 -0.60 -8.53 -10.17
C PHE A 57 0.52 -9.39 -10.80
N PRO A 58 0.17 -10.52 -11.43
CA PRO A 58 1.16 -11.37 -12.10
C PRO A 58 1.80 -10.64 -13.29
N PRO A 59 3.05 -10.98 -13.67
CA PRO A 59 3.65 -10.46 -14.88
C PRO A 59 2.80 -10.81 -16.10
N LYS A 60 2.71 -9.87 -17.06
CA LYS A 60 2.03 -10.14 -18.33
C LYS A 60 2.71 -11.33 -19.01
N LYS A 61 1.94 -12.37 -19.33
CA LYS A 61 2.42 -13.44 -20.21
C LYS A 61 2.67 -12.81 -21.58
N ASN A 62 3.90 -12.93 -22.08
CA ASN A 62 4.21 -12.49 -23.43
C ASN A 62 3.61 -13.52 -24.40
N PRO A 63 2.64 -13.17 -25.27
CA PRO A 63 2.01 -14.13 -26.16
C PRO A 63 2.96 -14.67 -27.25
N ALA A 64 4.18 -14.15 -27.34
CA ALA A 64 5.16 -14.45 -28.39
C ALA A 64 6.11 -15.63 -28.07
N ARG A 65 5.70 -16.63 -27.29
CA ARG A 65 6.48 -17.87 -27.18
C ARG A 65 5.53 -19.09 -27.13
N PRO A 66 5.61 -20.00 -28.12
CA PRO A 66 4.96 -21.31 -28.02
C PRO A 66 5.56 -22.16 -26.90
#